data_AF-A0A1J6KQ42-F1
#
_entry.id   AF-A0A1J6KQ42-F1
#
_cell.length_a   1.000
_cell.length_b   1.000
_cell.length_c   1.000
_cell.angle_alpha   90.00
_cell.angle_beta   90.00
_cell.angle_gamma   90.00
#
_symmetry.space_group_name_H-M   'P 1'
#
loop_
_entity.id
_entity.type
_entity.pdbx_description
1 polymer ?
#
loop_
_entity_poly.entity_id
_entity_poly.type
_entity_poly.pdbx_seq_one_letter_code
_entity_poly.pdbx_strand_id
1 'polypeptide(L)'
;MRFVLSCSRLRFGLGEIVLVNKMKCKGDTSIESPSENNMISNYFGTSFLTWTQLVDCFMKRKWESDDDAVKIEVLYFVNTFLISMIKTNIISRSYIDLVECGDFNNYPWSIDIYNTTIKSCSNKFQDKPSF
;
A
#
# COMPACT_ATOMS: atom_id res chain seq x y z
N MET A 1 -5.37 -9.79 15.14
CA MET A 1 -6.83 -9.92 14.98
C MET A 1 -7.32 -11.23 15.59
N ARG A 2 -8.49 -11.25 16.23
CA ARG A 2 -9.11 -12.47 16.77
C ARG A 2 -10.51 -12.60 16.20
N PHE A 3 -10.90 -13.79 15.76
CA PHE A 3 -12.24 -14.08 15.26
C PHE A 3 -12.67 -15.49 15.68
N VAL A 4 -13.98 -15.69 15.76
CA VAL A 4 -14.58 -16.98 16.10
C VAL A 4 -15.21 -17.55 14.83
N LEU A 5 -14.78 -18.75 14.44
CA LEU A 5 -15.35 -19.51 13.34
C LEU A 5 -15.75 -20.88 13.87
N SER A 6 -17.02 -21.25 13.77
CA SER A 6 -17.54 -22.56 14.19
C SER A 6 -17.01 -23.01 15.57
N CYS A 7 -17.20 -22.17 16.59
CA CYS A 7 -16.73 -22.37 17.97
C CYS A 7 -15.20 -22.42 18.18
N SER A 8 -14.39 -22.21 17.14
CA SER A 8 -12.93 -22.13 17.24
C SER A 8 -12.46 -20.68 17.27
N ARG A 9 -11.56 -20.36 18.22
CA ARG A 9 -10.92 -19.03 18.30
C ARG A 9 -9.68 -19.02 17.43
N LEU A 10 -9.73 -18.26 16.35
CA LEU A 10 -8.60 -18.07 15.44
C LEU A 10 -7.89 -16.75 15.75
N ARG A 11 -6.58 -16.74 15.53
CA ARG A 11 -5.74 -15.54 15.61
C ARG A 11 -5.08 -15.33 14.26
N PHE A 12 -5.12 -14.10 13.79
CA PHE A 12 -4.43 -13.66 12.59
C PHE A 12 -3.63 -12.42 12.94
N GLY A 13 -2.31 -12.59 13.01
CA GLY A 13 -1.32 -11.58 13.35
C GLY A 13 -0.44 -11.24 12.15
N LEU A 14 0.61 -10.47 12.42
CA LEU A 14 1.61 -10.10 11.43
C LEU A 14 2.34 -11.34 10.87
N GLY A 15 2.56 -12.37 11.70
CA GLY A 15 3.24 -13.60 11.30
C GLY A 15 2.51 -14.36 10.19
N GLU A 16 1.18 -14.46 10.27
CA GLU A 16 0.37 -15.11 9.25
C GLU A 16 0.38 -14.33 7.92
N ILE A 17 0.38 -12.99 7.95
CA ILE A 17 0.49 -12.16 6.74
C ILE A 17 1.83 -12.38 6.03
N VAL A 18 2.92 -12.43 6.80
CA VAL A 18 4.26 -12.67 6.26
C VAL A 18 4.37 -14.03 5.62
N LEU A 19 3.75 -15.04 6.23
CA LEU A 19 3.75 -16.40 5.70
C LEU A 19 3.05 -16.47 4.33
N VAL A 20 1.97 -15.71 4.14
CA VAL A 20 1.21 -15.67 2.88
C VAL A 20 1.93 -14.83 1.82
N ASN A 21 2.37 -13.62 2.17
CA ASN A 21 2.89 -12.66 1.20
C ASN A 21 4.40 -12.76 0.97
N LYS A 22 5.14 -13.44 1.86
CA LYS A 22 6.61 -13.51 1.87
C LYS A 22 7.31 -12.14 1.83
N MET A 23 6.62 -11.10 2.31
CA MET A 23 7.14 -9.73 2.36
C MET A 23 7.87 -9.45 3.68
N LYS A 24 8.74 -8.44 3.69
CA LYS A 24 9.40 -7.98 4.91
C LYS A 24 8.36 -7.50 5.93
N CYS A 25 8.65 -7.74 7.21
CA CYS A 25 7.80 -7.39 8.37
C CYS A 25 8.56 -6.78 9.54
N LYS A 26 9.82 -6.42 9.31
CA LYS A 26 10.70 -5.77 10.26
C LYS A 26 11.44 -4.67 9.53
N GLY A 27 11.72 -3.58 10.24
CA GLY A 27 12.32 -2.38 9.68
C GLY A 27 11.50 -1.15 10.05
N ASP A 28 12.02 0.00 9.67
CA ASP A 28 11.30 1.26 9.80
C ASP A 28 10.27 1.38 8.66
N THR A 29 9.09 1.91 9.00
CA THR A 29 8.04 2.29 8.04
C THR A 29 8.08 3.79 7.73
N SER A 30 8.96 4.55 8.40
CA SER A 30 9.17 5.94 8.07
C SER A 30 9.73 6.04 6.65
N ILE A 31 9.11 6.90 5.85
CA ILE A 31 9.55 7.18 4.49
C ILE A 31 10.03 8.62 4.49
N GLU A 32 11.30 8.81 4.15
CA GLU A 32 11.85 10.13 3.91
C GLU A 32 11.35 10.63 2.55
N SER A 33 10.48 11.64 2.59
CA SER A 33 9.97 12.30 1.40
C SER A 33 10.93 13.40 0.96
N PRO A 34 11.59 13.30 -0.22
CA PRO A 34 12.37 14.40 -0.77
C PRO A 34 11.45 15.59 -1.12
N SER A 35 12.03 16.80 -1.14
CA SER A 35 11.29 18.01 -1.51
C SER A 35 10.78 17.98 -2.95
N GLU A 36 11.50 17.30 -3.84
CA GLU A 36 11.17 17.14 -5.25
C GLU A 36 11.02 15.66 -5.61
N ASN A 37 10.04 15.35 -6.45
CA ASN A 37 9.78 14.00 -6.96
C ASN A 37 9.56 14.11 -8.47
N ASN A 38 10.52 13.60 -9.24
CA ASN A 38 10.56 13.77 -10.69
C ASN A 38 9.47 12.94 -11.36
N MET A 39 9.15 11.75 -10.83
CA MET A 39 8.05 10.93 -11.33
C MET A 39 6.71 11.68 -11.35
N ILE A 40 6.39 12.47 -10.31
CA ILE A 40 5.16 13.27 -10.27
C ILE A 40 5.17 14.37 -11.35
N SER A 41 6.27 15.13 -11.45
CA SER A 41 6.36 16.23 -12.41
C SER A 41 6.34 15.72 -13.85
N ASN A 42 7.03 14.63 -14.13
CA ASN A 42 7.24 14.13 -15.48
C ASN A 42 5.98 13.46 -16.06
N TYR A 43 5.26 12.69 -15.24
CA TYR A 43 4.16 11.84 -15.73
C TYR A 43 2.75 12.33 -15.38
N PHE A 44 2.61 13.17 -14.36
CA PHE A 44 1.30 13.52 -13.82
C PHE A 44 1.02 15.02 -13.78
N GLY A 45 2.06 15.87 -13.76
CA GLY A 45 1.96 17.33 -13.89
C GLY A 45 1.18 18.03 -12.77
N THR A 46 0.81 17.30 -11.70
CA THR A 46 0.01 17.78 -10.57
C THR A 46 0.73 17.48 -9.27
N SER A 47 0.58 18.32 -8.24
CA SER A 47 1.23 18.12 -6.93
C SER A 47 0.80 16.84 -6.19
N PHE A 48 -0.30 16.22 -6.63
CA PHE A 48 -0.86 14.99 -6.08
C PHE A 48 -1.15 14.01 -7.21
N LEU A 49 -1.05 12.72 -6.91
CA LEU A 49 -1.39 11.64 -7.84
C LEU A 49 -2.71 10.99 -7.41
N THR A 50 -3.67 10.94 -8.33
CA THR A 50 -4.92 10.19 -8.12
C THR A 50 -4.82 8.76 -8.63
N TRP A 51 -5.66 7.89 -8.07
CA TRP A 51 -5.79 6.50 -8.51
C TRP A 51 -6.15 6.41 -10.01
N THR A 52 -7.09 7.23 -10.48
CA THR A 52 -7.47 7.25 -11.90
C THR A 52 -6.29 7.63 -12.81
N GLN A 53 -5.47 8.62 -12.41
CA GLN A 53 -4.27 9.00 -13.17
C GLN A 53 -3.24 7.87 -13.20
N LEU A 54 -3.03 7.18 -12.07
CA LEU A 54 -2.11 6.04 -12.01
C LEU A 54 -2.58 4.88 -12.89
N VAL A 55 -3.88 4.54 -12.85
CA VAL A 55 -4.48 3.53 -13.73
C VAL A 55 -4.33 3.90 -15.20
N ASP A 56 -4.63 5.16 -15.55
CA ASP A 56 -4.50 5.63 -16.94
C ASP A 56 -3.05 5.57 -17.43
N CYS A 57 -2.10 5.97 -16.58
CA CYS A 57 -0.67 5.88 -16.86
C CYS A 57 -0.22 4.43 -17.07
N PHE A 58 -0.64 3.52 -16.18
CA PHE A 58 -0.32 2.11 -16.26
C PHE A 58 -0.90 1.45 -17.52
N MET A 59 -2.19 1.64 -17.78
CA MET A 59 -2.89 1.02 -18.90
C MET A 59 -2.38 1.51 -20.27
N LYS A 60 -2.01 2.80 -20.35
CA LYS A 60 -1.48 3.40 -21.59
C LYS A 60 0.04 3.28 -21.71
N ARG A 61 0.73 2.71 -20.71
CA ARG A 61 2.18 2.53 -20.69
C ARG A 61 2.95 3.82 -20.99
N LYS A 62 2.63 4.89 -20.26
CA LYS A 62 3.13 6.26 -20.53
C LYS A 62 4.56 6.53 -20.05
N TRP A 63 5.32 5.51 -19.67
CA TRP A 63 6.70 5.64 -19.20
C TRP A 63 7.69 5.68 -20.36
N GLU A 64 8.80 6.38 -20.16
CA GLU A 64 9.85 6.53 -21.15
C GLU A 64 10.99 5.51 -20.96
N SER A 65 11.21 5.05 -19.72
CA SER A 65 12.28 4.12 -19.36
C SER A 65 11.75 2.87 -18.65
N ASP A 66 12.52 1.78 -18.71
CA ASP A 66 12.20 0.55 -17.97
C ASP A 66 12.25 0.77 -16.44
N ASP A 67 13.10 1.69 -15.96
CA ASP A 67 13.15 2.07 -14.54
C ASP A 67 11.84 2.72 -14.09
N ASP A 68 11.34 3.68 -14.88
CA ASP A 68 10.06 4.32 -14.63
C ASP A 68 8.89 3.33 -14.75
N ALA A 69 8.97 2.39 -15.70
CA ALA A 69 8.01 1.31 -15.82
C ALA A 69 7.91 0.54 -14.50
N VAL A 70 9.03 0.03 -13.99
CA VAL A 70 9.07 -0.73 -12.72
C VAL A 70 8.48 0.08 -11.56
N LYS A 71 8.83 1.36 -11.43
CA LYS A 71 8.29 2.24 -10.38
C LYS A 71 6.77 2.40 -10.47
N ILE A 72 6.25 2.67 -11.67
CA ILE A 72 4.81 2.82 -11.91
C ILE A 72 4.08 1.49 -11.68
N GLU A 73 4.65 0.36 -12.12
CA GLU A 73 4.08 -0.97 -11.91
C GLU A 73 4.01 -1.34 -10.43
N VAL A 74 5.08 -1.09 -9.66
CA VAL A 74 5.09 -1.31 -8.21
C VAL A 74 4.04 -0.44 -7.52
N LEU A 75 3.97 0.84 -7.88
CA LEU A 75 3.00 1.76 -7.29
C LEU A 75 1.56 1.32 -7.60
N TYR A 76 1.29 0.91 -8.84
CA TYR A 76 0.01 0.34 -9.24
C TYR A 76 -0.31 -0.94 -8.45
N PHE A 77 0.63 -1.88 -8.36
CA PHE A 77 0.45 -3.15 -7.67
C PHE A 77 0.13 -2.95 -6.18
N VAL A 78 0.91 -2.11 -5.48
CA VAL A 78 0.71 -1.81 -4.06
C VAL A 78 -0.69 -1.24 -3.81
N ASN A 79 -1.10 -0.25 -4.60
CA ASN A 79 -2.39 0.42 -4.41
C ASN A 79 -3.58 -0.48 -4.83
N THR A 80 -3.39 -1.39 -5.78
CA THR A 80 -4.45 -2.33 -6.24
C THR A 80 -4.61 -3.53 -5.32
N PHE A 81 -3.52 -4.16 -4.90
CA PHE A 81 -3.57 -5.49 -4.27
C PHE A 81 -3.33 -5.42 -2.77
N LEU A 82 -2.41 -4.56 -2.32
CA LEU A 82 -1.99 -4.53 -0.92
C LEU A 82 -2.85 -3.57 -0.11
N ILE A 83 -3.24 -2.45 -0.72
CA ILE A 83 -3.83 -1.30 -0.02
C ILE A 83 -5.24 -0.94 -0.55
N SER A 84 -5.82 -1.73 -1.46
CA SER A 84 -7.15 -1.45 -2.03
C SER A 84 -8.31 -1.37 -1.04
N MET A 85 -8.10 -1.85 0.20
CA MET A 85 -9.05 -1.64 1.28
C MET A 85 -9.14 -0.18 1.76
N ILE A 86 -8.14 0.65 1.45
CA ILE A 86 -8.17 2.09 1.71
C ILE A 86 -8.99 2.77 0.61
N LYS A 87 -10.14 3.32 0.99
CA LYS A 87 -11.04 4.06 0.08
C LYS A 87 -10.56 5.49 -0.21
N THR A 88 -9.29 5.67 -0.54
CA THR A 88 -8.73 6.98 -0.89
C THR A 88 -8.46 7.05 -2.39
N ASN A 89 -9.00 8.09 -3.04
CA ASN A 89 -8.73 8.33 -4.45
C ASN A 89 -7.34 8.96 -4.70
N ILE A 90 -6.67 9.43 -3.63
CA ILE A 90 -5.34 10.04 -3.70
C ILE A 90 -4.32 9.04 -3.19
N ILE A 91 -3.24 8.86 -3.95
CA ILE A 91 -2.11 8.00 -3.59
C ILE A 91 -1.24 8.74 -2.57
N SER A 92 -0.83 8.04 -1.50
CA SER A 92 0.04 8.63 -0.48
C SER A 92 1.35 9.10 -1.10
N ARG A 93 1.74 10.35 -0.85
CA ARG A 93 3.00 10.91 -1.33
C ARG A 93 4.21 10.08 -0.88
N SER A 94 4.17 9.56 0.35
CA SER A 94 5.20 8.68 0.88
C SER A 94 5.44 7.44 0.00
N TYR A 95 4.40 6.78 -0.50
CA TYR A 95 4.59 5.61 -1.37
C TYR A 95 5.16 5.98 -2.74
N ILE A 96 4.84 7.17 -3.24
CA ILE A 96 5.40 7.68 -4.49
C ILE A 96 6.89 7.96 -4.32
N ASP A 97 7.27 8.59 -3.20
CA ASP A 97 8.67 8.86 -2.88
C ASP A 97 9.46 7.56 -2.64
N LEU A 98 8.86 6.57 -1.98
CA LEU A 98 9.46 5.26 -1.76
C LEU A 98 9.78 4.53 -3.07
N VAL A 99 8.87 4.54 -4.05
CA VAL A 99 9.12 3.91 -5.36
C VAL A 99 10.17 4.69 -6.15
N GLU A 100 10.13 6.02 -6.09
CA GLU A 100 11.10 6.88 -6.78
C GLU A 100 12.53 6.66 -6.28
N CYS A 101 12.71 6.56 -4.96
CA CYS A 101 14.00 6.26 -4.33
C CYS A 101 14.46 4.80 -4.52
N GLY A 102 13.61 3.92 -5.08
CA GLY A 102 13.94 2.53 -5.38
C GLY A 102 14.00 1.58 -4.18
N ASP A 103 13.67 2.05 -2.96
CA ASP A 103 13.79 1.24 -1.73
C ASP A 103 12.56 0.37 -1.44
N PHE A 104 11.60 0.32 -2.37
CA PHE A 104 10.37 -0.45 -2.24
C PHE A 104 10.58 -1.95 -1.98
N ASN A 105 11.72 -2.53 -2.37
CA ASN A 105 12.05 -3.93 -2.09
C ASN A 105 12.45 -4.19 -0.62
N ASN A 106 12.98 -3.17 0.06
CA ASN A 106 13.37 -3.29 1.47
C ASN A 106 12.28 -2.82 2.43
N TYR A 107 11.31 -2.06 1.93
CA TYR A 107 10.21 -1.57 2.72
C TYR A 107 9.38 -2.69 3.36
N PRO A 108 9.03 -2.59 4.65
CA PRO A 108 8.30 -3.65 5.36
C PRO A 108 6.79 -3.61 5.07
N TRP A 109 6.39 -3.81 3.80
CA TRP A 109 4.99 -3.77 3.33
C TRP A 109 4.00 -4.57 4.20
N SER A 110 4.43 -5.70 4.79
CA SER A 110 3.57 -6.51 5.66
C SER A 110 3.02 -5.73 6.86
N ILE A 111 3.77 -4.75 7.36
CA ILE A 111 3.35 -3.91 8.50
C ILE A 111 2.17 -3.04 8.09
N ASP A 112 2.25 -2.37 6.95
CA ASP A 112 1.16 -1.51 6.45
C ASP A 112 -0.07 -2.30 6.04
N ILE A 113 0.12 -3.46 5.41
CA ILE A 113 -0.98 -4.38 5.10
C ILE A 113 -1.68 -4.82 6.38
N TYR A 114 -0.92 -5.22 7.40
CA TYR A 114 -1.46 -5.63 8.69
C TYR A 114 -2.25 -4.51 9.36
N ASN A 115 -1.67 -3.30 9.44
CA ASN A 115 -2.31 -2.15 10.06
C ASN A 115 -3.58 -1.73 9.32
N THR A 116 -3.53 -1.69 7.98
CA THR A 116 -4.67 -1.39 7.12
C THR A 116 -5.77 -2.44 7.28
N THR A 117 -5.40 -3.72 7.33
CA THR A 117 -6.33 -4.83 7.54
C THR A 117 -7.01 -4.75 8.90
N ILE A 118 -6.25 -4.48 9.96
CA ILE A 118 -6.81 -4.28 11.30
C ILE A 118 -7.76 -3.09 11.31
N LYS A 119 -7.38 -1.96 10.73
CA LYS A 119 -8.21 -0.74 10.70
C LYS A 119 -9.51 -0.95 9.92
N SER A 120 -9.45 -1.66 8.80
CA SER A 120 -10.62 -2.02 7.98
C SER A 120 -11.57 -2.95 8.76
N CYS A 121 -11.02 -3.91 9.50
CA CYS A 121 -11.79 -4.85 10.30
C CYS A 121 -12.31 -4.23 11.61
N SER A 122 -11.57 -3.34 12.27
CA SER A 122 -12.01 -2.72 13.53
C SER A 122 -13.29 -1.90 13.34
N ASN A 123 -13.48 -1.30 12.17
CA ASN A 123 -14.72 -0.59 11.82
C ASN A 123 -15.92 -1.53 11.60
N LYS A 124 -15.67 -2.82 11.35
CA LYS A 124 -16.69 -3.84 11.09
C LYS A 124 -17.00 -4.74 12.30
N PHE A 125 -16.08 -4.80 13.26
CA PHE A 125 -16.19 -5.62 14.48
C PHE A 125 -16.33 -4.79 15.77
N GLN A 126 -16.60 -3.48 15.65
CA GLN A 126 -17.22 -2.73 16.76
C GLN A 126 -18.70 -3.15 16.85
N ASP A 127 -18.95 -4.35 17.36
CA ASP A 127 -20.27 -4.66 17.88
C ASP A 127 -20.54 -3.72 19.06
N LYS A 128 -21.69 -3.04 18.99
CA LYS A 128 -22.29 -2.35 20.13
C LYS A 128 -22.29 -3.30 21.33
N PRO A 129 -22.02 -2.83 22.55
CA PRO A 129 -22.30 -3.65 23.72
C PRO A 129 -23.81 -3.95 23.71
N SER A 130 -24.16 -5.20 23.42
CA SER A 130 -25.47 -5.75 23.71
C SER A 130 -25.54 -5.95 25.22
N PHE A 131 -26.10 -4.94 25.90
CA PHE A 131 -26.72 -5.11 27.21
C PHE A 131 -28.17 -5.58 27.02
#